data_AF-A0A849SLR2-F1
#
_entry.id   AF-A0A849SLR2-F1
#
_cell.length_a   1.000
_cell.length_b   1.000
_cell.length_c   1.000
_cell.angle_alpha   90.00
_cell.angle_beta   90.00
_cell.angle_gamma   90.00
#
_symmetry.space_group_name_H-M   'P 1'
#
loop_
_entity.id
_entity.type
_entity.pdbx_description
1 polymer ?
#
loop_
_entity_poly.entity_id
_entity_poly.type
_entity_poly.pdbx_seq_one_letter_code
_entity_poly.pdbx_strand_id
1 'polypeptide(L)'
;MDYETQVVFIMTAMGVAFVVGIAVMLVIRIPEILEDKSRLNVTDDWTPGPEHQQKTPTMTCLTPYDLRIITSHLEAGETIEGFGRAFFLPHRAKDWRFGTALEKVPLMVAATSRRILLFEVTLLTVHRYRFIPYDEVEYLQPPKPAFIGMSGRMRFGLRSGREYQFGFYGPLFNDEGMRQEQSMAAHFRRIAPQFASSPVPRTSAPRAAA
;
A
#
# COMPACT_ATOMS: atom_id res chain seq x y z
N MET A 1 27.55 -8.34 -48.85
CA MET A 1 26.69 -8.99 -47.84
C MET A 1 25.35 -9.17 -48.51
N ASP A 2 24.93 -10.40 -48.76
CA ASP A 2 23.62 -10.65 -49.37
C ASP A 2 22.50 -10.33 -48.37
N TYR A 3 21.28 -10.22 -48.90
CA TYR A 3 20.09 -9.89 -48.14
C TYR A 3 19.84 -10.89 -47.01
N GLU A 4 20.12 -12.18 -47.24
CA GLU A 4 19.97 -13.23 -46.22
C GLU A 4 20.92 -13.02 -45.04
N THR A 5 22.19 -12.68 -45.31
CA THR A 5 23.19 -12.39 -44.28
C THR A 5 22.82 -11.13 -43.48
N GLN A 6 22.25 -10.10 -44.12
CA GLN A 6 21.76 -8.91 -43.42
C GLN A 6 20.58 -9.22 -42.49
N VAL A 7 19.63 -10.03 -42.94
CA VAL A 7 18.46 -10.42 -42.13
C VAL A 7 18.89 -11.24 -40.90
N VAL A 8 19.79 -12.20 -41.07
CA VAL A 8 20.30 -13.03 -39.96
C VAL A 8 21.04 -12.16 -38.93
N PHE A 9 21.84 -11.19 -39.38
CA PHE A 9 22.56 -10.28 -38.49
C PHE A 9 21.60 -9.40 -37.66
N ILE A 10 20.56 -8.84 -38.28
CA ILE A 10 19.56 -8.00 -37.60
C ILE A 10 18.77 -8.83 -36.56
N MET A 11 18.32 -10.03 -36.93
CA MET A 11 17.57 -10.90 -36.02
C MET A 11 18.41 -11.33 -34.81
N THR A 12 19.70 -11.61 -35.04
CA THR A 12 20.65 -11.96 -33.97
C THR A 12 20.89 -10.77 -33.03
N ALA A 13 21.12 -9.57 -33.58
CA ALA A 13 21.32 -8.36 -32.79
C ALA A 13 20.10 -8.02 -31.94
N MET A 14 18.88 -8.16 -32.48
CA MET A 14 17.64 -7.96 -31.73
C MET A 14 17.46 -8.99 -30.61
N GLY A 15 17.76 -10.27 -30.88
CA GLY A 15 17.71 -11.33 -29.87
C GLY A 15 18.66 -11.06 -28.71
N VAL A 16 19.90 -10.66 -29.00
CA VAL A 16 20.89 -10.30 -27.96
C VAL A 16 20.43 -9.07 -27.18
N ALA A 17 19.96 -8.01 -27.85
CA ALA A 17 19.48 -6.81 -27.17
C ALA A 17 18.29 -7.10 -26.24
N PHE A 18 17.39 -7.99 -26.64
CA PHE A 18 16.25 -8.41 -25.82
C PHE A 18 16.69 -9.21 -24.58
N VAL A 19 17.60 -10.17 -24.74
CA VAL A 19 18.13 -10.97 -23.61
C VAL A 19 18.91 -10.09 -22.63
N VAL A 20 19.76 -9.19 -23.13
CA VAL A 20 20.51 -8.24 -22.29
C VAL A 20 19.55 -7.27 -21.61
N GLY A 21 18.52 -6.78 -22.31
CA GLY A 21 17.48 -5.93 -21.72
C GLY A 21 16.73 -6.60 -20.58
N ILE A 22 16.36 -7.88 -20.73
CA ILE A 22 15.75 -8.67 -19.66
C ILE A 22 16.72 -8.89 -18.51
N ALA A 23 17.97 -9.26 -18.78
CA ALA A 23 18.97 -9.49 -17.75
C ALA A 23 19.25 -8.21 -16.93
N VAL A 24 19.38 -7.06 -17.60
CA VAL A 24 19.55 -5.75 -16.94
C VAL A 24 18.30 -5.38 -16.15
N MET A 25 17.10 -5.59 -16.70
CA MET A 25 15.85 -5.36 -15.97
C MET A 25 15.75 -6.24 -14.72
N LEU A 26 16.16 -7.50 -14.80
CA LEU A 26 16.20 -8.42 -13.66
C LEU A 26 17.26 -7.96 -12.65
N VAL A 27 18.49 -7.66 -13.07
CA VAL A 27 19.57 -7.21 -12.17
C VAL A 27 19.25 -5.89 -11.48
N ILE A 28 18.52 -4.97 -12.12
CA ILE A 28 18.09 -3.70 -11.50
C ILE A 28 16.93 -3.95 -10.52
N ARG A 29 16.03 -4.90 -10.79
CA ARG A 29 14.87 -5.18 -9.91
C ARG A 29 15.13 -6.20 -8.81
N ILE A 30 16.15 -7.04 -8.93
CA ILE A 30 16.49 -8.07 -7.95
C ILE A 30 16.91 -7.49 -6.58
N PRO A 31 17.69 -6.39 -6.48
CA PRO A 31 18.02 -5.76 -5.20
C PRO A 31 16.79 -5.23 -4.45
N GLU A 32 15.81 -4.65 -5.17
CA GLU A 32 14.49 -4.27 -4.60
C GLU A 32 13.65 -5.48 -4.17
N ILE A 33 13.98 -6.68 -4.66
CA ILE A 33 13.28 -7.92 -4.31
C ILE A 33 13.89 -8.60 -3.08
N LEU A 34 15.15 -8.31 -2.74
CA LEU A 34 15.95 -9.00 -1.73
C LEU A 34 16.22 -8.22 -0.44
N GLU A 35 15.85 -6.93 -0.34
CA GLU A 35 15.71 -6.31 0.99
C GLU A 35 14.74 -7.13 1.84
N ASP A 36 15.02 -7.28 3.13
CA ASP A 36 14.35 -8.13 4.12
C ASP A 36 12.80 -7.99 4.12
N LYS A 37 12.14 -8.58 3.11
CA LYS A 37 10.69 -8.54 2.86
C LYS A 37 9.90 -9.29 3.93
N SER A 38 10.57 -9.91 4.90
CA SER A 38 9.91 -10.68 5.96
C SER A 38 8.98 -9.83 6.83
N ARG A 39 9.10 -8.49 6.78
CA ARG A 39 8.33 -7.56 7.62
C ARG A 39 7.48 -6.52 6.87
N LEU A 40 7.61 -6.44 5.55
CA LEU A 40 6.89 -5.47 4.73
C LEU A 40 5.51 -5.99 4.34
N ASN A 41 4.47 -5.21 4.62
CA ASN A 41 3.06 -5.48 4.31
C ASN A 41 2.52 -6.81 4.88
N VAL A 42 3.12 -7.32 5.96
CA VAL A 42 2.66 -8.53 6.67
C VAL A 42 1.36 -8.24 7.40
N THR A 43 0.37 -9.12 7.26
CA THR A 43 -0.97 -8.96 7.87
C THR A 43 -1.50 -10.22 8.54
N ASP A 44 -0.61 -11.14 8.87
CA ASP A 44 -1.00 -12.46 9.41
C ASP A 44 -1.52 -12.37 10.85
N ASP A 45 -1.21 -11.28 11.55
CA ASP A 45 -1.70 -10.96 12.90
C ASP A 45 -2.77 -9.86 12.91
N TRP A 46 -3.29 -9.47 11.74
CA TRP A 46 -4.39 -8.53 11.69
C TRP A 46 -5.65 -9.17 12.25
N THR A 47 -6.49 -8.37 12.89
CA THR A 47 -7.73 -8.85 13.48
C THR A 47 -8.67 -9.31 12.35
N PRO A 48 -9.24 -10.52 12.43
CA PRO A 48 -10.23 -10.96 11.45
C PRO A 48 -11.45 -10.03 11.47
N GLY A 49 -11.99 -9.74 10.29
CA GLY A 49 -13.24 -9.02 10.13
C GLY A 49 -14.44 -9.85 10.64
N PRO A 50 -15.60 -9.20 10.85
CA PRO A 50 -16.80 -9.89 11.30
C PRO A 50 -17.26 -10.96 10.30
N GLU A 51 -17.71 -12.10 10.81
CA GLU A 51 -18.24 -13.21 9.99
C GLU A 51 -19.52 -12.82 9.25
N HIS A 52 -20.29 -11.86 9.79
CA HIS A 52 -21.56 -11.41 9.24
C HIS A 52 -21.35 -10.25 8.27
N GLN A 53 -21.67 -10.52 7.00
CA GLN A 53 -21.50 -9.58 5.90
C GLN A 53 -22.63 -8.55 5.90
N GLN A 54 -22.29 -7.26 5.90
CA GLN A 54 -23.26 -6.23 5.53
C GLN A 54 -23.62 -6.40 4.05
N LYS A 55 -24.91 -6.27 3.69
CA LYS A 55 -25.33 -6.29 2.28
C LYS A 55 -24.53 -5.24 1.50
N THR A 56 -23.80 -5.70 0.48
CA THR A 56 -23.07 -4.89 -0.49
C THR A 56 -24.06 -3.91 -1.14
N PRO A 57 -23.92 -2.59 -0.92
CA PRO A 57 -24.79 -1.66 -1.61
C PRO A 57 -24.48 -1.69 -3.11
N THR A 58 -25.52 -1.88 -3.93
CA THR A 58 -25.41 -1.92 -5.39
C THR A 58 -25.68 -0.52 -5.96
N MET A 59 -24.88 -0.07 -6.93
CA MET A 59 -25.09 1.20 -7.65
C MET A 59 -25.03 2.50 -6.81
N THR A 60 -24.39 2.50 -5.63
CA THR A 60 -24.25 3.71 -4.80
C THR A 60 -22.80 4.17 -4.68
N CYS A 61 -22.60 5.47 -4.40
CA CYS A 61 -21.30 5.96 -3.92
C CYS A 61 -20.82 5.13 -2.72
N LEU A 62 -19.57 4.69 -2.76
CA LEU A 62 -18.97 3.88 -1.69
C LEU A 62 -18.62 4.71 -0.45
N THR A 63 -18.47 6.03 -0.59
CA THR A 63 -17.99 6.92 0.46
C THR A 63 -18.82 6.85 1.76
N PRO A 64 -20.17 6.85 1.73
CA PRO A 64 -20.99 6.65 2.93
C PRO A 64 -20.87 5.25 3.54
N TYR A 65 -20.61 4.22 2.72
CA TYR A 65 -20.39 2.85 3.19
C TYR A 65 -19.05 2.75 3.94
N ASP A 66 -17.99 3.28 3.34
CA ASP A 66 -16.64 3.32 3.91
C ASP A 66 -16.63 4.11 5.22
N LEU A 67 -17.31 5.27 5.23
CA LEU A 67 -17.45 6.08 6.43
C LEU A 67 -18.13 5.31 7.57
N ARG A 68 -19.16 4.51 7.29
CA ARG A 68 -19.83 3.68 8.34
C ARG A 68 -18.91 2.62 8.93
N ILE A 69 -18.08 1.97 8.10
CA ILE A 69 -17.07 1.02 8.60
C ILE A 69 -16.10 1.75 9.53
N ILE A 70 -15.59 2.91 9.10
CA ILE A 70 -14.59 3.65 9.87
C ILE A 70 -15.19 4.13 11.20
N THR A 71 -16.38 4.74 11.16
CA THR A 71 -17.01 5.32 12.36
C THR A 71 -17.36 4.28 13.41
N SER A 72 -17.67 3.04 13.03
CA SER A 72 -17.95 1.96 14.00
C SER A 72 -16.74 1.54 14.83
N HIS A 73 -15.54 1.99 14.45
CA HIS A 73 -14.30 1.68 15.15
C HIS A 73 -13.68 2.87 15.87
N LEU A 74 -14.32 4.04 15.86
CA LEU A 74 -13.81 5.21 16.57
C LEU A 74 -14.01 5.09 18.08
N GLU A 75 -13.01 5.55 18.82
CA GLU A 75 -13.11 5.75 20.26
C GLU A 75 -13.84 7.05 20.59
N ALA A 76 -14.28 7.19 21.85
CA ALA A 76 -14.88 8.41 22.34
C ALA A 76 -13.92 9.61 22.16
N GLY A 77 -14.41 10.65 21.47
CA GLY A 77 -13.65 11.87 21.16
C GLY A 77 -12.60 11.72 20.05
N GLU A 78 -12.54 10.57 19.37
CA GLU A 78 -11.70 10.39 18.19
C GLU A 78 -12.39 10.96 16.93
N THR A 79 -11.65 11.67 16.09
CA THR A 79 -12.17 12.34 14.87
C THR A 79 -11.55 11.72 13.63
N ILE A 80 -12.31 11.66 12.54
CA ILE A 80 -11.82 11.25 11.23
C ILE A 80 -11.18 12.45 10.55
N GLU A 81 -9.95 12.27 10.08
CA GLU A 81 -9.15 13.30 9.40
C GLU A 81 -9.15 13.09 7.89
N GLY A 82 -9.66 11.94 7.44
CA GLY A 82 -9.90 11.57 6.06
C GLY A 82 -9.69 10.07 5.86
N PHE A 83 -10.05 9.59 4.68
CA PHE A 83 -9.79 8.22 4.28
C PHE A 83 -9.67 8.10 2.77
N GLY A 84 -9.05 7.02 2.33
CA GLY A 84 -8.89 6.72 0.93
C GLY A 84 -8.72 5.23 0.73
N ARG A 85 -8.56 4.87 -0.54
CA ARG A 85 -8.42 3.48 -0.94
C ARG A 85 -7.13 3.29 -1.72
N ALA A 86 -6.50 2.14 -1.49
CA ALA A 86 -5.11 1.91 -1.84
C ALA A 86 -4.86 0.43 -2.16
N PHE A 87 -3.63 0.14 -2.56
CA PHE A 87 -3.09 -1.22 -2.65
C PHE A 87 -1.73 -1.28 -1.99
N PHE A 88 -1.40 -2.41 -1.38
CA PHE A 88 -0.04 -2.67 -0.91
C PHE A 88 0.97 -2.61 -2.06
N LEU A 89 2.13 -2.01 -1.79
CA LEU A 89 3.26 -1.91 -2.69
C LEU A 89 4.54 -2.32 -1.94
N PRO A 90 5.27 -3.37 -2.35
CA PRO A 90 4.93 -4.29 -3.42
C PRO A 90 3.65 -5.06 -3.10
N HIS A 91 2.97 -5.51 -4.15
CA HIS A 91 1.82 -6.39 -4.02
C HIS A 91 2.23 -7.71 -3.35
N ARG A 92 1.36 -8.28 -2.52
CA ARG A 92 1.61 -9.56 -1.85
C ARG A 92 1.02 -10.68 -2.68
N ALA A 93 1.62 -11.86 -2.67
CA ALA A 93 1.08 -13.02 -3.38
C ALA A 93 -0.38 -13.33 -2.98
N LYS A 94 -0.72 -13.15 -1.70
CA LYS A 94 -2.07 -13.38 -1.16
C LYS A 94 -3.13 -12.36 -1.61
N ASP A 95 -2.72 -11.23 -2.18
CA ASP A 95 -3.64 -10.21 -2.72
C ASP A 95 -4.23 -10.62 -4.07
N TRP A 96 -3.74 -11.73 -4.65
CA TRP A 96 -4.19 -12.30 -5.90
C TRP A 96 -4.96 -13.58 -5.60
N ARG A 97 -6.30 -13.54 -5.67
CA ARG A 97 -7.14 -14.75 -5.56
C ARG A 97 -8.02 -14.93 -6.80
N PHE A 98 -7.86 -16.14 -7.39
CA PHE A 98 -8.67 -16.85 -8.39
C PHE A 98 -9.07 -16.16 -9.71
N GLY A 99 -8.48 -16.65 -10.80
CA GLY A 99 -9.12 -16.77 -12.11
C GLY A 99 -9.02 -15.56 -13.05
N THR A 100 -8.86 -14.35 -12.54
CA THR A 100 -8.60 -13.18 -13.37
C THR A 100 -7.46 -12.38 -12.75
N ALA A 101 -6.47 -11.98 -13.54
CA ALA A 101 -5.37 -11.12 -13.10
C ALA A 101 -5.82 -9.67 -12.80
N LEU A 102 -7.09 -9.47 -12.40
CA LEU A 102 -7.80 -8.20 -12.38
C LEU A 102 -8.36 -7.82 -11.00
N GLU A 103 -8.64 -8.78 -10.10
CA GLU A 103 -9.14 -8.46 -8.76
C GLU A 103 -8.00 -8.43 -7.73
N LYS A 104 -7.44 -7.24 -7.52
CA LYS A 104 -6.53 -6.95 -6.40
C LYS A 104 -7.36 -6.68 -5.15
N VAL A 105 -7.00 -7.25 -4.00
CA VAL A 105 -7.65 -6.90 -2.71
C VAL A 105 -7.39 -5.42 -2.40
N PRO A 106 -8.41 -4.53 -2.43
CA PRO A 106 -8.22 -3.14 -2.05
C PRO A 106 -7.99 -3.00 -0.55
N LEU A 107 -7.07 -2.11 -0.20
CA LEU A 107 -6.86 -1.62 1.14
C LEU A 107 -7.69 -0.34 1.32
N MET A 108 -8.45 -0.24 2.39
CA MET A 108 -8.97 1.04 2.86
C MET A 108 -8.07 1.57 3.97
N VAL A 109 -7.68 2.83 3.85
CA VAL A 109 -6.80 3.52 4.81
C VAL A 109 -7.57 4.72 5.33
N ALA A 110 -7.63 4.88 6.65
CA ALA A 110 -8.19 6.07 7.27
C ALA A 110 -7.18 6.67 8.25
N ALA A 111 -7.12 8.00 8.28
CA ALA A 111 -6.43 8.76 9.31
C ALA A 111 -7.44 9.25 10.34
N THR A 112 -7.13 9.06 11.60
CA THR A 112 -7.87 9.69 12.70
C THR A 112 -6.98 10.64 13.47
N SER A 113 -7.54 11.35 14.44
CA SER A 113 -6.75 12.18 15.35
C SER A 113 -5.80 11.39 16.26
N ARG A 114 -5.89 10.05 16.32
CA ARG A 114 -5.10 9.20 17.23
C ARG A 114 -4.30 8.08 16.54
N ARG A 115 -4.73 7.63 15.37
CA ARG A 115 -4.22 6.39 14.77
C ARG A 115 -4.48 6.28 13.27
N ILE A 116 -3.78 5.34 12.67
CA ILE A 116 -4.01 4.86 11.30
C ILE A 116 -4.91 3.63 11.38
N LEU A 117 -5.99 3.63 10.60
CA LEU A 117 -6.86 2.46 10.45
C LEU A 117 -6.64 1.84 9.08
N LEU A 118 -6.39 0.53 9.06
CA LEU A 118 -6.20 -0.25 7.84
C LEU A 118 -7.26 -1.34 7.77
N PHE A 119 -7.90 -1.49 6.61
CA PHE A 119 -8.88 -2.54 6.37
C PHE A 119 -8.59 -3.23 5.04
N GLU A 120 -8.39 -4.54 5.05
CA GLU A 120 -8.44 -5.37 3.84
C GLU A 120 -9.91 -5.55 3.47
N VAL A 121 -10.32 -5.01 2.32
CA VAL A 121 -11.72 -5.04 1.88
C VAL A 121 -11.82 -5.79 0.56
N THR A 122 -12.80 -6.67 0.36
CA THR A 122 -13.09 -7.26 -0.97
C THR A 122 -14.59 -7.41 -1.14
N LEU A 123 -15.13 -7.06 -2.31
CA LEU A 123 -16.58 -7.02 -2.56
C LEU A 123 -17.36 -6.24 -1.47
N LEU A 124 -16.76 -5.15 -0.99
CA LEU A 124 -17.26 -4.34 0.13
C LEU A 124 -17.39 -5.11 1.45
N THR A 125 -16.57 -6.13 1.69
CA THR A 125 -16.51 -6.85 2.97
C THR A 125 -15.14 -6.65 3.62
N VAL A 126 -15.11 -6.27 4.89
CA VAL A 126 -13.87 -6.21 5.67
C VAL A 126 -13.44 -7.64 6.04
N HIS A 127 -12.31 -8.08 5.52
CA HIS A 127 -11.75 -9.40 5.82
C HIS A 127 -10.81 -9.38 7.02
N ARG A 128 -10.02 -8.32 7.12
CA ARG A 128 -9.08 -8.10 8.21
C ARG A 128 -8.90 -6.62 8.44
N TYR A 129 -8.54 -6.25 9.65
CA TYR A 129 -8.22 -4.86 9.97
C TYR A 129 -7.09 -4.76 10.98
N ARG A 130 -6.42 -3.62 10.97
CA ARG A 130 -5.38 -3.27 11.94
C ARG A 130 -5.47 -1.78 12.25
N PHE A 131 -5.45 -1.47 13.54
CA PHE A 131 -5.42 -0.10 14.05
C PHE A 131 -4.04 0.15 14.64
N ILE A 132 -3.45 1.27 14.27
CA ILE A 132 -2.05 1.59 14.54
C ILE A 132 -2.01 2.95 15.21
N PRO A 133 -1.97 2.98 16.56
CA PRO A 133 -1.68 4.18 17.32
C PRO A 133 -0.45 4.92 16.78
N TYR A 134 -0.50 6.25 16.76
CA TYR A 134 0.64 7.04 16.26
C TYR A 134 1.91 6.86 17.10
N ASP A 135 1.80 6.50 18.38
CA ASP A 135 2.95 6.18 19.24
C ASP A 135 3.63 4.84 18.88
N GLU A 136 2.96 3.95 18.13
CA GLU A 136 3.60 2.75 17.56
C GLU A 136 4.44 3.06 16.32
N VAL A 137 4.21 4.21 15.67
CA VAL A 137 4.89 4.60 14.42
C VAL A 137 6.31 5.09 14.73
N GLU A 138 7.29 4.47 14.09
CA GLU A 138 8.72 4.81 14.20
C GLU A 138 9.13 5.86 13.16
N TYR A 139 8.65 5.69 11.91
CA TYR A 139 8.92 6.61 10.82
C TYR A 139 7.69 6.71 9.91
N LEU A 140 7.49 7.88 9.27
CA LEU A 140 6.37 8.13 8.38
C LEU A 140 6.81 8.91 7.14
N GLN A 141 6.60 8.31 5.98
CA GLN A 141 6.70 8.94 4.67
C GLN A 141 5.27 9.20 4.15
N PRO A 142 4.76 10.43 4.27
CA PRO A 142 3.40 10.74 3.89
C PRO A 142 3.22 10.69 2.36
N PRO A 143 1.98 10.52 1.87
CA PRO A 143 1.71 10.54 0.45
C PRO A 143 2.06 11.89 -0.18
N LYS A 144 2.96 11.87 -1.17
CA LYS A 144 3.28 13.04 -2.00
C LYS A 144 2.11 13.35 -2.93
N PRO A 145 1.85 14.62 -3.30
CA PRO A 145 0.93 14.93 -4.38
C PRO A 145 1.34 14.20 -5.67
N ALA A 146 0.40 13.57 -6.35
CA ALA A 146 0.58 12.92 -7.64
C ALA A 146 -0.24 13.65 -8.73
N PHE A 147 -0.20 13.11 -9.96
CA PHE A 147 -0.92 13.68 -11.11
C PHE A 147 -2.42 13.78 -10.84
N ILE A 148 -3.08 14.86 -11.30
CA ILE A 148 -4.54 15.08 -11.16
C ILE A 148 -5.02 15.03 -9.69
N GLY A 149 -4.25 15.59 -8.75
CA GLY A 149 -4.69 15.73 -7.35
C GLY A 149 -4.79 14.42 -6.56
N MET A 150 -4.32 13.31 -7.12
CA MET A 150 -4.24 12.00 -6.46
C MET A 150 -3.12 11.98 -5.41
N SER A 151 -3.24 11.08 -4.43
CA SER A 151 -2.19 10.82 -3.45
C SER A 151 -1.20 9.79 -3.98
N GLY A 152 0.09 10.10 -3.91
CA GLY A 152 1.19 9.19 -4.25
C GLY A 152 1.37 8.09 -3.20
N ARG A 153 2.53 7.42 -3.23
CA ARG A 153 2.84 6.35 -2.28
C ARG A 153 2.98 6.88 -0.86
N MET A 154 2.50 6.11 0.10
CA MET A 154 2.74 6.29 1.53
C MET A 154 3.51 5.08 2.06
N ARG A 155 4.44 5.31 2.99
CA ARG A 155 5.16 4.26 3.71
C ARG A 155 5.30 4.65 5.17
N PHE A 156 5.16 3.71 6.08
CA PHE A 156 5.50 3.93 7.48
C PHE A 156 6.00 2.64 8.13
N GLY A 157 6.84 2.79 9.14
CA GLY A 157 7.34 1.67 9.92
C GLY A 157 6.89 1.78 11.37
N LEU A 158 6.78 0.62 12.00
CA LEU A 158 6.42 0.47 13.39
C LEU A 158 7.67 0.20 14.23
N ARG A 159 7.62 0.55 15.52
CA ARG A 159 8.66 0.18 16.49
C ARG A 159 8.89 -1.33 16.60
N SER A 160 7.91 -2.16 16.22
CA SER A 160 8.08 -3.62 16.11
C SER A 160 9.04 -4.04 14.98
N GLY A 161 9.39 -3.13 14.06
CA GLY A 161 10.18 -3.38 12.87
C GLY A 161 9.35 -3.81 11.67
N ARG A 162 8.02 -3.75 11.77
CA ARG A 162 7.13 -3.96 10.63
C ARG A 162 6.97 -2.71 9.82
N GLU A 163 6.72 -2.88 8.53
CA GLU A 163 6.53 -1.77 7.62
C GLU A 163 5.29 -1.96 6.76
N TYR A 164 4.62 -0.85 6.48
CA TYR A 164 3.51 -0.81 5.53
C TYR A 164 3.82 0.21 4.46
N GLN A 165 3.61 -0.17 3.21
CA GLN A 165 3.74 0.68 2.06
C GLN A 165 2.58 0.41 1.10
N PHE A 166 1.94 1.48 0.64
CA PHE A 166 0.81 1.41 -0.26
C PHE A 166 0.73 2.62 -1.19
N GLY A 167 0.04 2.42 -2.31
CA GLY A 167 -0.28 3.48 -3.27
C GLY A 167 -1.78 3.66 -3.37
N PHE A 168 -2.22 4.92 -3.32
CA PHE A 168 -3.63 5.27 -3.52
C PHE A 168 -3.96 5.18 -5.01
N TYR A 169 -5.17 4.72 -5.34
CA TYR A 169 -5.55 4.45 -6.73
C TYR A 169 -6.17 5.63 -7.46
N GLY A 170 -6.11 6.84 -6.89
CA GLY A 170 -6.77 7.99 -7.49
C GLY A 170 -8.28 7.89 -7.39
N PRO A 171 -9.04 8.81 -8.01
CA PRO A 171 -10.36 9.19 -7.53
C PRO A 171 -11.24 7.98 -7.22
N LEU A 172 -11.58 7.87 -5.93
CA LEU A 172 -12.93 7.45 -5.57
C LEU A 172 -13.86 8.19 -6.53
N PHE A 173 -14.71 7.48 -7.28
CA PHE A 173 -15.43 7.95 -8.47
C PHE A 173 -16.42 9.12 -8.23
N ASN A 174 -16.23 9.92 -7.18
CA ASN A 174 -16.96 11.13 -6.82
C ASN A 174 -16.06 12.13 -6.06
N ASP A 175 -16.44 13.41 -6.08
CA ASP A 175 -15.70 14.52 -5.45
C ASP A 175 -15.53 14.35 -3.93
N GLU A 176 -16.52 13.76 -3.27
CA GLU A 176 -16.49 13.54 -1.83
C GLU A 176 -15.36 12.58 -1.43
N GLY A 177 -15.18 11.49 -2.18
CA GLY A 177 -14.10 10.56 -1.96
C GLY A 177 -12.72 11.19 -2.24
N MET A 178 -12.62 12.02 -3.27
CA MET A 178 -11.40 12.80 -3.51
C MET A 178 -11.06 13.74 -2.35
N ARG A 179 -12.07 14.44 -1.81
CA ARG A 179 -11.90 15.32 -0.65
C ARG A 179 -11.43 14.55 0.58
N GLN A 180 -11.96 13.36 0.83
CA GLN A 180 -11.56 12.49 1.94
C GLN A 180 -10.11 12.02 1.79
N GLU A 181 -9.72 11.59 0.58
CA GLU A 181 -8.35 11.15 0.32
C GLU A 181 -7.35 12.30 0.51
N GLN A 182 -7.69 13.49 0.00
CA GLN A 182 -6.85 14.69 0.14
C GLN A 182 -6.75 15.15 1.59
N SER A 183 -7.84 15.09 2.36
CA SER A 183 -7.85 15.45 3.78
C SER A 183 -6.94 14.50 4.58
N MET A 184 -7.03 13.19 4.31
CA MET A 184 -6.15 12.18 4.88
C MET A 184 -4.68 12.44 4.51
N ALA A 185 -4.40 12.69 3.22
CA ALA A 185 -3.04 12.96 2.76
C ALA A 185 -2.46 14.23 3.40
N ALA A 186 -3.26 15.29 3.53
CA ALA A 186 -2.89 16.53 4.22
C ALA A 186 -2.61 16.28 5.71
N HIS A 187 -3.45 15.49 6.38
CA HIS A 187 -3.23 15.08 7.76
C HIS A 187 -1.89 14.36 7.93
N PHE A 188 -1.61 13.35 7.10
CA PHE A 188 -0.34 12.62 7.18
C PHE A 188 0.87 13.53 6.93
N ARG A 189 0.79 14.46 5.97
CA ARG A 189 1.86 15.45 5.76
C ARG A 189 2.05 16.37 6.96
N ARG A 190 0.96 16.75 7.65
CA ARG A 190 0.99 17.61 8.83
C ARG A 190 1.66 16.93 10.03
N ILE A 191 1.40 15.64 10.26
CA ILE A 191 1.98 14.91 11.39
C ILE A 191 3.36 14.31 11.08
N ALA A 192 3.73 14.14 9.81
CA ALA A 192 5.00 13.56 9.40
C ALA A 192 6.26 14.15 10.07
N PRO A 193 6.38 15.47 10.33
CA PRO A 193 7.52 16.04 11.04
C PRO A 193 7.75 15.51 12.47
N GLN A 194 6.76 14.84 13.07
CA GLN A 194 6.87 14.21 14.39
C GLN A 194 7.61 12.86 14.34
N PHE A 195 7.83 12.32 13.14
CA PHE A 195 8.42 11.00 12.91
C PHE A 195 9.72 11.13 12.14
N ALA A 196 10.57 10.09 12.24
CA ALA A 196 11.70 9.99 11.33
C ALA A 196 11.23 9.89 9.88
N SER A 197 12.05 10.37 8.94
CA SER A 197 11.77 10.29 7.50
C SER A 197 12.17 8.95 6.88
N SER A 198 12.90 8.11 7.61
CA SER A 198 13.41 6.80 7.18
C SER A 198 13.61 5.90 8.40
N PRO A 199 13.69 4.57 8.21
CA PRO A 199 14.06 3.65 9.27
C PRO A 199 15.40 4.08 9.88
N VAL A 200 15.49 4.14 11.22
CA VAL A 200 16.79 4.25 11.87
C VAL A 200 17.47 2.89 11.71
N PRO A 201 18.70 2.81 11.17
CA PRO A 201 19.43 1.56 11.11
C PRO A 201 19.50 0.98 12.52
N ARG A 202 18.82 -0.16 12.73
CA ARG A 202 18.99 -0.88 14.00
C ARG A 202 20.40 -1.41 13.98
N THR A 203 21.30 -0.77 14.71
CA THR A 203 22.59 -1.33 15.04
C THR A 203 22.30 -2.71 15.60
N SER A 204 22.63 -3.76 14.85
CA SER A 204 22.51 -5.12 15.33
C SER A 204 23.39 -5.22 16.55
N ALA A 205 22.79 -5.14 17.73
CA ALA A 205 23.49 -5.45 18.96
C ALA A 205 24.14 -6.83 18.76
N PRO A 206 25.45 -6.98 19.03
CA PRO A 206 26.12 -8.26 18.87
C PRO A 206 25.31 -9.29 19.64
N ARG A 207 24.82 -10.28 18.91
CA ARG A 207 24.10 -11.42 19.47
C ARG A 207 25.05 -12.04 20.49
N ALA A 208 24.78 -11.84 21.77
CA ALA A 208 25.56 -12.45 22.84
C ALA A 208 25.55 -13.96 22.57
N ALA A 209 26.74 -14.50 22.27
CA ALA A 209 26.93 -15.93 22.16
C ALA A 209 26.66 -16.51 23.55
N ALA A 210 25.62 -17.32 23.65
CA ALA A 210 25.35 -18.20 24.78
C ALA A 210 25.58 -19.64 24.31
#